data_AF-A0A0F9JB71-F1
#
_entry.id   AF-A0A0F9JB71-F1
#
_cell.length_a   1.000
_cell.length_b   1.000
_cell.length_c   1.000
_cell.angle_alpha   90.00
_cell.angle_beta   90.00
_cell.angle_gamma   90.00
#
_symmetry.space_group_name_H-M   'P 1'
#
loop_
_entity.id
_entity.type
_entity.pdbx_description
1 polymer ?
#
loop_
_entity_poly.entity_id
_entity_poly.type
_entity_poly.pdbx_seq_one_letter_code
_entity_poly.pdbx_strand_id
1 'polypeptide(L)'
;MAVGRCTEPGAALNLVVHDEFIIDTPLNAIESTVKTVIPIMETCSRFTVPLKVSLKWAPERWSQAIDLDCATCSGLGKTFGLDDDELFDLVYHDKELPKSKVCKECNGRRFLLEKAKNYAKRIR
;
A
#
# COMPACT_ATOMS: atom_id res chain seq x y z
N MET A 1 15.80 -13.26 -24.04
CA MET A 1 15.66 -11.82 -23.80
C MET A 1 16.29 -11.53 -22.45
N ALA A 2 17.39 -10.78 -22.42
CA ALA A 2 18.11 -10.50 -21.18
C ALA A 2 17.35 -9.43 -20.41
N VAL A 3 16.78 -9.81 -19.26
CA VAL A 3 16.21 -8.88 -18.29
C VAL A 3 17.40 -8.15 -17.66
N GLY A 4 17.56 -6.87 -17.97
CA GLY A 4 18.63 -6.05 -17.43
C GLY A 4 18.55 -6.04 -15.90
N ARG A 5 19.58 -6.54 -15.23
CA ARG A 5 19.74 -6.29 -13.80
C ARG A 5 19.90 -4.78 -13.63
N CYS A 6 19.01 -4.15 -12.88
CA CYS A 6 19.15 -2.75 -12.52
C CYS A 6 20.47 -2.57 -11.75
N THR A 7 21.46 -1.97 -12.41
CA THR A 7 22.77 -1.60 -11.84
C THR A 7 22.74 -0.23 -11.17
N GLU A 8 21.60 0.47 -11.21
CA GLU A 8 21.41 1.74 -10.51
C GLU A 8 20.75 1.53 -9.14
N PRO A 9 21.18 2.27 -8.10
CA PRO A 9 20.61 2.20 -6.76
C PRO A 9 19.22 2.87 -6.75
N GLY A 10 18.22 2.19 -7.30
CA GLY A 10 16.88 2.75 -7.47
C GLY A 10 15.80 1.69 -7.51
N ALA A 11 14.54 2.15 -7.47
CA ALA A 11 13.38 1.31 -7.71
C ALA A 11 13.12 1.20 -9.20
N ALA A 12 12.80 0.00 -9.68
CA ALA A 12 12.47 -0.27 -11.08
C ALA A 12 11.15 -1.00 -11.18
N LEU A 13 10.28 -0.54 -12.09
CA LEU A 13 9.06 -1.27 -12.42
C LEU A 13 9.46 -2.55 -13.17
N ASN A 14 9.14 -3.71 -12.59
CA ASN A 14 9.46 -5.01 -13.15
C ASN A 14 8.31 -5.54 -14.01
N LEU A 15 7.09 -5.54 -13.48
CA LEU A 15 5.91 -6.08 -14.16
C LEU A 15 4.63 -5.30 -13.78
N VAL A 16 3.68 -5.27 -14.69
CA VAL A 16 2.30 -4.84 -14.42
C VAL A 16 1.38 -6.03 -14.63
N VAL A 17 0.59 -6.38 -13.61
CA VAL A 17 -0.35 -7.50 -13.63
C VAL A 17 -1.73 -6.97 -13.29
N HIS A 18 -2.56 -6.73 -14.30
CA HIS A 18 -3.90 -6.15 -14.14
C HIS A 18 -3.88 -4.84 -13.33
N ASP A 19 -4.27 -4.90 -12.05
CA ASP A 19 -4.34 -3.81 -11.09
C ASP A 19 -3.11 -3.71 -10.16
N GLU A 20 -2.14 -4.62 -10.29
CA GLU A 20 -0.92 -4.66 -9.48
C GLU A 20 0.32 -4.20 -10.25
N PHE A 21 1.15 -3.35 -9.61
CA PHE A 21 2.50 -3.00 -10.09
C PHE A 21 3.54 -3.73 -9.23
N ILE A 22 4.39 -4.53 -9.88
CA ILE A 22 5.51 -5.21 -9.25
C ILE A 22 6.77 -4.36 -9.43
N ILE A 23 7.29 -3.84 -8.33
CA ILE A 23 8.42 -2.90 -8.32
C ILE A 23 9.57 -3.52 -7.55
N ASP A 24 10.68 -3.74 -8.24
CA ASP A 24 11.93 -4.16 -7.61
C ASP A 24 12.58 -2.93 -6.97
N THR A 25 12.82 -2.98 -5.66
CA THR A 25 13.43 -1.85 -4.93
C THR A 25 14.39 -2.36 -3.87
N PRO A 26 15.57 -1.72 -3.70
CA PRO A 26 16.40 -1.93 -2.53
C PRO A 26 15.60 -1.68 -1.23
N LEU A 27 15.85 -2.49 -0.20
CA LEU A 27 15.11 -2.39 1.07
C LEU A 27 15.27 -1.02 1.75
N ASN A 28 16.44 -0.38 1.61
CA ASN A 28 16.68 0.97 2.11
C ASN A 28 15.91 2.06 1.35
N ALA A 29 15.46 1.78 0.13
CA ALA A 29 14.68 2.70 -0.70
C ALA A 29 13.16 2.47 -0.59
N ILE A 30 12.70 1.43 0.13
CA ILE A 30 11.27 1.07 0.19
C ILE A 30 10.38 2.25 0.60
N GLU A 31 10.82 3.07 1.56
CA GLU A 31 10.03 4.19 2.07
C GLU A 31 9.88 5.31 1.03
N SER A 32 10.96 5.68 0.33
CA SER A 32 10.89 6.70 -0.73
C SER A 32 10.10 6.20 -1.92
N THR A 33 10.23 4.92 -2.28
CA THR A 33 9.45 4.29 -3.35
C THR A 33 7.96 4.34 -3.03
N VAL A 34 7.56 3.91 -1.84
CA VAL A 34 6.15 3.92 -1.41
C VAL A 34 5.57 5.34 -1.39
N LYS A 35 6.31 6.32 -0.88
CA LYS A 35 5.87 7.74 -0.86
C LYS A 35 5.70 8.34 -2.25
N THR A 36 6.36 7.78 -3.26
CA THR A 36 6.27 8.26 -4.64
C THR A 36 5.16 7.55 -5.40
N VAL A 37 5.12 6.21 -5.34
CA VAL A 37 4.27 5.38 -6.18
C VAL A 37 2.81 5.40 -5.72
N ILE A 38 2.58 5.28 -4.40
CA ILE A 38 1.21 5.15 -3.88
C ILE A 38 0.35 6.37 -4.28
N PRO A 39 0.76 7.63 -4.02
CA PRO A 39 -0.08 8.77 -4.41
C PRO A 39 -0.39 8.80 -5.90
N ILE A 40 0.57 8.43 -6.75
CA ILE A 40 0.38 8.40 -8.22
C ILE A 40 -0.69 7.36 -8.60
N MET A 41 -0.65 6.16 -7.99
CA MET A 41 -1.63 5.11 -8.24
C MET A 41 -3.03 5.48 -7.69
N GLU A 42 -3.09 6.21 -6.59
CA GLU A 42 -4.36 6.72 -6.03
C GLU A 42 -4.97 7.82 -6.89
N THR A 43 -4.13 8.62 -7.56
CA THR A 43 -4.56 9.68 -8.46
C THR A 43 -4.81 9.15 -9.86
N CYS A 44 -6.02 8.64 -10.10
CA CYS A 44 -6.47 8.33 -11.46
C CYS A 44 -7.56 9.32 -11.88
N SER A 45 -7.24 10.21 -12.82
CA SER A 45 -8.16 11.27 -13.31
C SER A 45 -9.44 10.73 -13.94
N ARG A 46 -9.48 9.45 -14.30
CA ARG A 46 -10.67 8.79 -14.85
C ARG A 46 -11.73 8.47 -13.81
N PHE A 47 -11.36 8.40 -12.53
CA PHE A 47 -12.29 8.08 -11.45
C PHE A 47 -12.55 9.33 -10.61
N THR A 48 -13.82 9.56 -10.29
CA THR A 48 -14.26 10.62 -9.37
C THR A 48 -14.11 10.22 -7.90
N VAL A 49 -13.85 8.93 -7.64
CA VAL A 49 -13.66 8.36 -6.30
C VAL A 49 -12.18 8.13 -6.02
N PRO A 50 -11.71 8.36 -4.78
CA PRO A 50 -10.36 7.99 -4.39
C PRO A 50 -10.14 6.49 -4.53
N LEU A 51 -9.08 6.09 -5.23
CA LEU A 51 -8.69 4.68 -5.31
C LEU A 51 -7.84 4.35 -4.08
N LYS A 52 -8.20 3.27 -3.37
CA LYS A 52 -7.33 2.71 -2.35
C LYS A 52 -6.27 1.84 -3.04
N VAL A 53 -5.01 2.04 -2.67
CA VAL A 53 -3.91 1.17 -3.07
C VAL A 53 -3.41 0.39 -1.86
N SER A 54 -3.41 -0.94 -1.97
CA SER A 54 -2.83 -1.85 -0.99
C SER A 54 -1.35 -2.10 -1.30
N LEU A 55 -0.55 -2.33 -0.25
CA LEU A 55 0.88 -2.55 -0.39
C LEU A 55 1.28 -3.92 0.17
N LYS A 56 1.93 -4.72 -0.68
CA LYS A 56 2.60 -5.96 -0.27
C LYS A 56 4.09 -5.87 -0.55
N TRP A 57 4.89 -6.66 0.17
CA TRP A 57 6.32 -6.75 -0.04
C TRP A 57 6.79 -8.19 -0.01
N ALA A 58 7.74 -8.55 -0.88
CA ALA A 58 8.37 -9.85 -0.88
C ALA A 58 9.90 -9.70 -0.84
N PRO A 59 10.62 -10.59 -0.12
CA PRO A 59 12.08 -10.53 -0.04
C PRO A 59 12.76 -11.01 -1.33
N GLU A 60 12.27 -12.10 -1.92
CA GLU A 60 12.88 -12.75 -3.07
C GLU A 60 11.85 -13.19 -4.11
N ARG A 61 10.78 -13.87 -3.67
CA ARG A 61 9.76 -14.43 -4.58
C ARG A 61 8.40 -13.81 -4.31
N TRP A 62 7.66 -13.51 -5.38
CA TRP A 62 6.32 -12.95 -5.28
C TRP A 62 5.35 -13.82 -4.45
N SER A 63 5.53 -15.14 -4.47
CA SER A 63 4.77 -16.09 -3.62
C SER A 63 5.00 -15.95 -2.12
N GLN A 64 6.01 -15.16 -1.69
CA GLN A 64 6.34 -14.89 -0.29
C GLN A 64 5.86 -13.50 0.15
N ALA A 65 5.02 -12.84 -0.65
CA ALA A 65 4.53 -11.50 -0.35
C ALA A 65 3.83 -11.45 1.02
N ILE A 66 4.23 -10.49 1.83
CA ILE A 66 3.62 -10.14 3.10
C ILE A 66 2.82 -8.84 2.96
N ASP A 67 1.70 -8.77 3.65
CA ASP A 67 0.85 -7.58 3.68
C ASP A 67 1.47 -6.49 4.57
N LEU A 68 1.65 -5.30 3.99
CA LEU A 68 2.15 -4.12 4.68
C LEU A 68 1.03 -3.16 5.08
N ASP A 69 -0.22 -3.39 4.70
CA ASP A 69 -1.35 -2.59 5.15
C ASP A 69 -1.47 -2.69 6.68
N CYS A 70 -1.83 -1.56 7.29
CA CYS A 70 -2.23 -1.54 8.70
C CYS A 70 -3.58 -2.25 8.81
N ALA A 71 -3.66 -3.32 9.60
CA ALA A 71 -4.86 -4.15 9.73
C ALA A 71 -6.05 -3.37 10.29
N THR A 72 -5.82 -2.42 11.21
CA THR A 72 -6.91 -1.62 11.81
C THR A 72 -7.56 -0.63 10.84
N CYS A 73 -6.83 -0.11 9.87
CA CYS A 73 -7.36 0.90 8.93
C CYS A 73 -7.29 0.46 7.47
N SER A 74 -6.96 -0.81 7.22
CA SER A 74 -6.85 -1.41 5.89
C SER A 74 -6.07 -0.54 4.91
N GLY A 75 -4.94 0.06 5.33
CA GLY A 75 -4.11 0.90 4.45
C GLY A 75 -4.63 2.32 4.17
N LEU A 76 -5.71 2.76 4.83
CA LEU A 76 -6.30 4.11 4.64
C LEU A 76 -5.67 5.18 5.54
N GLY A 77 -5.01 4.79 6.63
CA GLY A 77 -4.43 5.71 7.61
C GLY A 77 -5.46 6.40 8.51
N LYS A 78 -6.74 6.19 8.27
CA LYS A 78 -7.86 6.73 9.02
C LYS A 78 -8.89 5.64 9.32
N THR A 79 -9.67 5.82 10.39
CA THR A 79 -10.78 4.95 10.75
C THR A 79 -12.05 5.77 10.93
N PHE A 80 -13.21 5.16 10.66
CA PHE A 80 -14.50 5.84 10.71
C PHE A 80 -15.34 5.45 11.92
N GLY A 81 -14.91 4.43 12.68
CA GLY A 81 -15.63 3.96 13.87
C GLY A 81 -16.89 3.14 13.56
N LEU A 82 -17.09 2.82 12.28
CA LEU A 82 -18.07 1.91 11.73
C LEU A 82 -17.31 0.83 10.95
N ASP A 83 -17.92 -0.32 10.75
CA ASP A 83 -17.40 -1.32 9.82
C ASP A 83 -17.67 -0.94 8.35
N ASP A 84 -17.11 -1.73 7.42
CA ASP A 84 -17.18 -1.43 5.99
C ASP A 84 -18.61 -1.57 5.42
N ASP A 85 -19.42 -2.47 5.96
CA ASP A 85 -20.81 -2.70 5.53
C ASP A 85 -21.70 -1.53 5.96
N GLU A 86 -21.54 -1.08 7.21
CA GLU A 86 -22.23 0.11 7.73
C GLU A 86 -21.86 1.37 6.95
N LEU A 87 -20.57 1.54 6.59
CA LEU A 87 -20.13 2.65 5.76
C LEU A 87 -20.71 2.58 4.36
N PHE A 88 -20.77 1.37 3.77
CA PHE A 88 -21.35 1.16 2.46
C PHE A 88 -22.84 1.52 2.45
N ASP A 89 -23.59 1.09 3.46
CA ASP A 89 -25.01 1.43 3.61
C ASP A 89 -25.23 2.94 3.73
N LEU A 90 -24.37 3.65 4.46
CA LEU A 90 -24.45 5.11 4.56
C LEU A 90 -24.22 5.78 3.20
N VAL A 91 -23.21 5.34 2.44
CA VAL A 91 -22.95 5.86 1.09
C VAL A 91 -24.10 5.53 0.13
N TYR A 92 -24.61 4.30 0.18
CA TYR A 92 -25.69 3.84 -0.68
C TYR A 92 -27.00 4.61 -0.45
N HIS A 93 -27.28 4.98 0.81
CA HIS A 93 -28.44 5.76 1.20
C HIS A 93 -28.20 7.28 1.22
N ASP A 94 -27.07 7.76 0.69
CA ASP A 94 -26.69 9.18 0.62
C ASP A 94 -26.76 9.90 1.97
N LYS A 95 -26.32 9.22 3.03
CA LYS A 95 -26.26 9.73 4.40
C LYS A 95 -24.88 10.31 4.72
N GLU A 96 -24.84 11.23 5.68
CA GLU A 96 -23.59 11.86 6.12
C GLU A 96 -22.64 10.83 6.75
N LEU A 97 -21.40 10.79 6.25
CA LEU A 97 -20.35 9.92 6.78
C LEU A 97 -19.82 10.45 8.12
N PRO A 98 -19.51 9.57 9.09
CA PRO A 98 -18.91 9.99 10.35
C PRO A 98 -17.53 10.61 10.12
N LYS A 99 -17.14 11.53 11.02
CA LYS A 99 -15.81 12.15 10.96
C LYS A 99 -14.73 11.09 11.13
N SER A 100 -13.87 10.97 10.11
CA SER A 100 -12.71 10.09 10.16
C SER A 100 -11.72 10.52 11.25
N LYS A 101 -11.13 9.57 11.96
CA LYS A 101 -10.04 9.78 12.93
C LYS A 101 -8.76 9.19 12.38
N VAL A 102 -7.61 9.77 12.75
CA VAL A 102 -6.31 9.19 12.42
C VAL A 102 -6.20 7.81 13.07
N CYS A 103 -5.80 6.81 12.29
CA CYS A 103 -5.59 5.47 12.80
C CYS A 103 -4.46 5.47 13.83
N LYS A 104 -4.77 5.07 15.07
CA LYS A 104 -3.80 5.05 16.17
C LYS A 104 -2.68 4.03 15.96
N GLU A 105 -2.98 2.88 15.36
CA GLU A 105 -2.00 1.80 15.17
C GLU A 105 -0.87 2.20 14.22
N CYS A 106 -1.21 2.75 13.05
CA CYS A 106 -0.19 3.22 12.11
C CYS A 106 0.19 4.70 12.28
N ASN A 107 -0.49 5.43 13.17
CA ASN A 107 -0.37 6.89 13.33
C ASN A 107 -0.52 7.63 11.99
N GLY A 108 -1.53 7.25 11.20
CA GLY A 108 -1.78 7.84 9.88
C GLY A 108 -0.81 7.43 8.78
N ARG A 109 0.22 6.61 9.05
CA ARG A 109 1.22 6.20 8.05
C ARG A 109 0.72 5.19 7.03
N ARG A 110 -0.46 4.59 7.25
CA ARG A 110 -1.15 3.65 6.36
C ARG A 110 -0.50 2.27 6.25
N PHE A 111 0.82 2.24 6.04
CA PHE A 111 1.60 1.03 5.84
C PHE A 111 2.62 0.82 6.97
N LEU A 112 2.84 -0.45 7.32
CA LEU A 112 3.74 -0.88 8.38
C LEU A 112 5.07 -1.38 7.77
N LEU A 113 5.84 -0.48 7.17
CA LEU A 113 7.09 -0.80 6.45
C LEU A 113 8.15 -1.49 7.33
N GLU A 114 8.08 -1.30 8.65
CA GLU A 114 8.93 -2.02 9.61
C GLU A 114 8.73 -3.54 9.56
N LYS A 115 7.56 -4.03 9.12
CA LYS A 115 7.34 -5.47 8.88
C LYS A 115 8.32 -6.02 7.84
N ALA A 116 8.53 -5.31 6.73
CA ALA A 116 9.49 -5.70 5.70
C ALA A 116 10.93 -5.72 6.24
N LYS A 117 11.33 -4.67 6.97
CA LYS A 117 12.67 -4.57 7.57
C LYS A 117 12.92 -5.67 8.60
N ASN A 118 11.94 -5.96 9.46
CA ASN A 118 12.04 -7.02 10.47
C ASN A 118 12.07 -8.41 9.84
N TYR A 119 11.29 -8.64 8.78
CA TYR A 119 11.34 -9.89 8.03
C TYR A 119 12.72 -10.10 7.39
N ALA A 120 13.25 -9.08 6.72
CA ALA A 120 14.57 -9.14 6.08
C ALA A 120 15.71 -9.41 7.08
N LYS A 121 15.57 -9.00 8.35
CA LYS A 121 16.53 -9.32 9.41
C LYS A 121 16.45 -10.78 9.88
N ARG A 122 15.28 -11.43 9.77
CA ARG A 122 15.07 -12.82 10.24
C ARG A 122 15.57 -13.88 9.26
N ILE A 123 15.66 -13.53 7.98
CA ILE A 123 16.09 -14.44 6.90
C ILE A 123 17.59 -14.31 6.57
N ARG A 124 18.31 -13.42 7.25
CA ARG A 124 19.77 -13.29 7.19
C ARG A 124 20.41 -13.98 8.38
#